data_AF-A0A2Z2P4A0-F1
#
_entry.id   AF-A0A2Z2P4A0-F1
#
_cell.length_a   1.000
_cell.length_b   1.000
_cell.length_c   1.000
_cell.angle_alpha   90.00
_cell.angle_beta   90.00
_cell.angle_gamma   90.00
#
_symmetry.space_group_name_H-M   'P 1'
#
loop_
_entity.id
_entity.type
_entity.pdbx_description
1 polymer ?
#
loop_
_entity_poly.entity_id
_entity_poly.type
_entity_poly.pdbx_seq_one_letter_code
_entity_poly.pdbx_strand_id
1 'polypeptide(L)'
;MSGATDSGMVKTMGVVVGALAVLLVVIMAAARMLGSGPDDPDDPLKRNALMDRIGPVATVRISADDLPAGTEVADAADAAPKTGEELVAGACAACHLAGVAGAPKEGDEAAWSVRREAGLDALVASVINGKGNMPPKGGSSYSDDEIKRSVQFLAMFEVEEPVAAPEAAPAAEGDAAATEEAPAADAVATEAPAEEATTEEAPAASEEPASDEASSDAAALVVGQVPDGLTDDVKASVDAMCTTCHLAGVGGAPKVGDTAAWQERADKGLAALTSSVINGMGVMPPRGASTLTDEQIPVAIQYLMSK
;
A
#
# COMPACT_ATOMS: atom_id res chain seq x y z
N MET A 1 -18.03 -76.99 -0.35
CA MET A 1 -17.91 -76.71 -1.80
C MET A 1 -17.67 -75.20 -1.97
N SER A 2 -16.43 -74.70 -1.85
CA SER A 2 -16.17 -73.24 -1.94
C SER A 2 -14.75 -72.88 -2.44
N GLY A 3 -14.23 -73.60 -3.45
CA GLY A 3 -12.86 -73.36 -3.96
C GLY A 3 -12.76 -72.79 -5.38
N ALA A 4 -13.88 -72.67 -6.11
CA ALA A 4 -13.82 -72.43 -7.56
C ALA A 4 -14.16 -70.99 -8.01
N THR A 5 -14.66 -70.12 -7.12
CA THR A 5 -15.13 -68.76 -7.48
C THR A 5 -14.14 -67.64 -7.17
N ASP A 6 -13.13 -67.85 -6.32
CA ASP A 6 -12.20 -66.79 -5.93
C ASP A 6 -11.19 -66.44 -7.02
N SER A 7 -10.67 -67.43 -7.76
CA SER A 7 -9.60 -67.17 -8.72
C SER A 7 -10.07 -66.32 -9.91
N GLY A 8 -11.32 -66.50 -10.36
CA GLY A 8 -11.91 -65.68 -11.42
C GLY A 8 -12.21 -64.25 -10.97
N MET A 9 -12.67 -64.08 -9.73
CA MET A 9 -12.95 -62.77 -9.14
C MET A 9 -11.67 -61.97 -8.89
N VAL A 10 -10.62 -62.60 -8.35
CA VAL A 10 -9.32 -61.96 -8.13
C VAL A 10 -8.66 -61.58 -9.45
N LYS A 11 -8.79 -62.41 -10.50
CA LYS A 11 -8.22 -62.10 -11.82
C LYS A 11 -8.95 -60.95 -12.52
N THR A 12 -10.27 -60.90 -12.43
CA THR A 12 -11.06 -59.78 -12.99
C THR A 12 -10.85 -58.49 -12.20
N MET A 13 -10.82 -58.56 -10.87
CA MET A 13 -10.50 -57.40 -10.02
C MET A 13 -9.08 -56.87 -10.28
N GLY A 14 -8.10 -57.75 -10.45
CA GLY A 14 -6.73 -57.36 -10.81
C GLY A 14 -6.63 -56.69 -12.17
N VAL A 15 -7.36 -57.18 -13.18
CA VAL A 15 -7.42 -56.55 -14.52
C VAL A 15 -8.07 -55.17 -14.45
N VAL A 16 -9.15 -55.01 -13.68
CA VAL A 16 -9.85 -53.72 -13.53
C VAL A 16 -8.97 -52.71 -12.78
N VAL A 17 -8.34 -53.10 -11.67
CA VAL A 17 -7.43 -52.22 -10.92
C VAL A 17 -6.22 -51.84 -11.77
N GLY A 18 -5.67 -52.78 -12.53
CA GLY A 18 -4.58 -52.51 -13.48
C GLY A 18 -4.99 -51.53 -14.58
N ALA A 19 -6.18 -51.70 -15.17
CA ALA A 19 -6.70 -50.80 -16.20
C ALA A 19 -6.93 -49.38 -15.65
N LEU A 20 -7.47 -49.25 -14.43
CA LEU A 20 -7.68 -47.96 -13.78
C LEU A 20 -6.35 -47.27 -13.42
N ALA A 21 -5.35 -48.02 -12.97
CA ALA A 21 -4.02 -47.47 -12.69
C ALA A 21 -3.36 -46.94 -13.96
N VAL A 22 -3.45 -47.68 -15.07
CA VAL A 22 -2.94 -47.24 -16.38
C VAL A 22 -3.69 -46.00 -16.87
N LEU A 23 -5.02 -45.97 -16.76
CA LEU A 23 -5.82 -44.79 -17.10
C LEU A 23 -5.40 -43.56 -16.30
N LEU A 24 -5.21 -43.71 -14.99
CA LEU A 24 -4.78 -42.62 -14.11
C LEU A 24 -3.39 -42.09 -14.52
N VAL A 25 -2.45 -42.98 -14.84
CA VAL A 25 -1.12 -42.58 -15.33
C VAL A 25 -1.22 -41.84 -16.67
N VAL A 26 -2.09 -42.30 -17.58
CA VAL A 26 -2.33 -41.63 -18.87
C VAL A 26 -2.95 -40.24 -18.67
N ILE A 27 -3.90 -40.10 -17.75
CA ILE A 27 -4.51 -38.80 -17.42
C ILE A 27 -3.47 -37.86 -16.79
N MET A 28 -2.63 -38.34 -15.87
CA MET A 28 -1.54 -37.53 -15.32
C MET A 28 -0.52 -37.11 -16.39
N ALA A 29 -0.17 -38.00 -17.31
CA ALA A 29 0.73 -37.68 -18.42
C ALA A 29 0.11 -36.64 -19.37
N ALA A 30 -1.18 -36.77 -19.69
CA ALA A 30 -1.91 -35.80 -20.49
C ALA A 30 -2.02 -34.43 -19.78
N ALA A 31 -2.30 -34.41 -18.47
CA ALA A 31 -2.35 -33.18 -17.67
C ALA A 31 -0.99 -32.47 -17.61
N ARG A 32 0.12 -33.23 -17.60
CA ARG A 32 1.48 -32.68 -17.72
C ARG A 32 1.75 -32.12 -19.11
N MET A 33 1.29 -32.77 -20.17
CA MET A 33 1.41 -32.26 -21.54
C MET A 33 0.56 -31.02 -21.80
N LEU A 34 -0.59 -30.89 -21.14
CA LEU A 34 -1.48 -29.72 -21.24
C LEU A 34 -1.07 -28.55 -20.32
N GLY A 35 0.08 -28.64 -19.64
CA GLY A 35 0.62 -27.53 -18.84
C GLY A 35 -0.03 -27.34 -17.46
N SER A 36 -0.94 -28.23 -17.05
CA SER A 36 -1.53 -28.23 -15.70
C SER A 36 -0.62 -28.97 -14.70
N GLY A 37 0.59 -28.45 -14.49
CA GLY A 37 1.51 -28.89 -13.44
C GLY A 37 1.43 -27.99 -12.19
N PRO A 38 1.91 -28.45 -11.02
CA PRO A 38 2.12 -27.57 -9.87
C PRO A 38 3.12 -26.46 -10.25
N ASP A 39 2.91 -25.25 -9.71
CA ASP A 39 3.76 -24.09 -9.98
C ASP A 39 5.23 -24.38 -9.61
N ASP A 40 6.07 -24.52 -10.64
CA ASP A 40 7.51 -24.66 -10.48
C ASP A 40 8.12 -23.25 -10.29
N PRO A 41 8.69 -22.93 -9.11
CA PRO A 41 9.34 -21.66 -8.87
C PRO A 41 10.63 -21.48 -9.69
N ASP A 42 11.17 -22.57 -10.25
CA ASP A 42 12.39 -22.57 -11.08
C ASP A 42 12.12 -22.54 -12.59
N ASP A 43 10.87 -22.30 -13.00
CA ASP A 43 10.51 -22.18 -14.42
C ASP A 43 11.35 -21.08 -15.10
N PRO A 44 12.19 -21.41 -16.11
CA PRO A 44 13.05 -20.44 -16.78
C PRO A 44 12.27 -19.31 -17.44
N LEU A 45 11.02 -19.52 -17.88
CA LEU A 45 10.19 -18.45 -18.45
C LEU A 45 9.75 -17.45 -17.38
N LYS A 46 9.35 -17.93 -16.20
CA LYS A 46 8.99 -17.07 -15.06
C LYS A 46 10.21 -16.33 -14.52
N ARG A 47 11.36 -17.01 -14.42
CA ARG A 47 12.64 -16.41 -14.01
C ARG A 47 13.12 -15.35 -15.00
N ASN A 48 12.99 -15.59 -16.31
CA ASN A 48 13.33 -14.58 -17.31
C ASN A 48 12.39 -13.37 -17.23
N ALA A 49 11.08 -13.59 -17.09
CA ALA A 49 10.11 -12.50 -16.90
C ALA A 49 10.34 -11.70 -15.60
N LEU A 50 10.83 -12.36 -14.55
CA LEU A 50 11.22 -11.73 -13.29
C LEU A 50 12.54 -10.95 -13.44
N MET A 51 13.52 -11.49 -14.16
CA MET A 51 14.78 -10.79 -14.49
C MET A 51 14.55 -9.55 -15.35
N ASP A 52 13.63 -9.60 -16.32
CA ASP A 52 13.24 -8.43 -17.13
C ASP A 52 12.57 -7.34 -16.28
N ARG A 53 11.90 -7.73 -15.19
CA ARG A 53 11.22 -6.80 -14.27
C ARG A 53 12.14 -6.23 -13.18
N ILE A 54 13.16 -6.97 -12.77
CA ILE A 54 14.19 -6.52 -11.81
C ILE A 54 15.35 -5.81 -12.55
N GLY A 55 15.34 -5.85 -13.88
CA GLY A 55 16.27 -5.10 -14.71
C GLY A 55 16.34 -3.63 -14.30
N PRO A 56 17.55 -3.04 -14.24
CA PRO A 56 17.68 -1.64 -13.84
C PRO A 56 16.98 -0.74 -14.86
N VAL A 57 16.09 0.13 -14.38
CA VAL A 57 15.37 1.11 -15.22
C VAL A 57 16.30 2.17 -15.84
N ALA A 58 17.51 2.29 -15.30
CA ALA A 58 18.59 3.12 -15.84
C ALA A 58 19.94 2.58 -15.37
N THR A 59 20.96 2.70 -16.22
CA THR A 59 22.34 2.40 -15.83
C THR A 59 23.05 3.69 -15.41
N VAL A 60 23.59 3.73 -14.19
CA VAL A 60 24.44 4.84 -13.75
C VAL A 60 25.83 4.66 -14.36
N ARG A 61 26.24 5.61 -15.22
CA ARG A 61 27.60 5.67 -15.79
C ARG A 61 28.41 6.69 -14.98
N ILE A 62 29.57 6.29 -14.47
CA ILE A 62 30.40 7.13 -13.58
C ILE A 62 31.58 7.77 -14.35
N SER A 63 31.77 7.44 -15.62
CA SER A 63 32.88 7.95 -16.44
C SER A 63 32.44 8.37 -17.84
N ALA A 64 32.96 9.52 -18.29
CA ALA A 64 32.74 10.06 -19.63
C ALA A 64 33.45 9.25 -20.74
N ASP A 65 34.41 8.39 -20.38
CA ASP A 65 35.18 7.56 -21.30
C ASP A 65 34.40 6.35 -21.87
N ASP A 66 33.22 6.03 -21.33
CA ASP A 66 32.35 4.93 -21.80
C ASP A 66 31.33 5.37 -22.88
N LEU A 67 31.55 6.51 -23.52
CA LEU A 67 30.74 6.97 -24.65
C LEU A 67 31.23 6.29 -25.93
N PRO A 68 30.38 5.55 -26.69
CA PRO A 68 30.73 5.23 -28.06
C PRO A 68 30.82 6.54 -28.86
N ALA A 69 31.93 6.73 -29.56
CA ALA A 69 32.09 7.87 -30.45
C ALA A 69 30.99 7.82 -31.53
N GLY A 70 30.00 8.72 -31.43
CA GLY A 70 29.02 8.96 -32.48
C GLY A 70 27.62 8.39 -32.28
N THR A 71 27.13 8.18 -31.06
CA THR A 71 25.68 8.08 -30.82
C THR A 71 25.19 9.35 -30.16
N GLU A 72 24.43 10.13 -30.92
CA GLU A 72 23.51 11.12 -30.34
C GLU A 72 22.70 10.43 -29.25
N VAL A 73 22.67 11.08 -28.08
CA VAL A 73 21.84 10.66 -26.97
C VAL A 73 20.41 10.80 -27.46
N ALA A 74 19.80 9.69 -27.86
CA ALA A 74 18.35 9.65 -27.98
C ALA A 74 17.83 9.81 -26.55
N ASP A 75 17.43 11.04 -26.25
CA ASP A 75 16.70 11.39 -25.05
C ASP A 75 15.55 10.39 -24.93
N ALA A 76 15.44 9.72 -23.79
CA ALA A 76 14.30 8.86 -23.47
C ALA A 76 13.05 9.72 -23.16
N ALA A 77 12.82 10.76 -23.96
CA ALA A 77 11.70 11.70 -23.92
C ALA A 77 10.80 11.59 -25.16
N ASP A 78 10.93 10.52 -25.96
CA ASP A 78 10.11 10.34 -27.18
C ASP A 78 8.87 9.45 -26.97
N ALA A 79 8.41 9.31 -25.73
CA ALA A 79 7.02 8.94 -25.47
C ALA A 79 6.33 10.18 -24.89
N ALA A 80 5.45 10.80 -25.68
CA ALA A 80 4.63 11.90 -25.21
C ALA A 80 3.96 11.52 -23.87
N PRO A 81 3.93 12.42 -22.87
CA PRO A 81 3.33 12.11 -21.58
C PRO A 81 1.85 11.75 -21.79
N LYS A 82 1.45 10.58 -21.27
CA LYS A 82 0.05 10.14 -21.37
C LYS A 82 -0.89 11.20 -20.78
N THR A 83 -1.97 11.45 -21.49
CA THR A 83 -3.04 12.36 -21.07
C THR A 83 -3.78 11.81 -19.85
N GLY A 84 -4.49 12.68 -19.12
CA GLY A 84 -5.31 12.26 -17.98
C GLY A 84 -6.41 11.28 -18.39
N GLU A 85 -6.99 11.46 -19.57
CA GLU A 85 -8.00 10.56 -20.15
C GLU A 85 -7.44 9.16 -20.40
N GLU A 86 -6.27 9.05 -21.05
CA GLU A 86 -5.62 7.76 -21.32
C GLU A 86 -5.27 6.99 -20.03
N LEU A 87 -4.82 7.72 -19.01
CA LEU A 87 -4.48 7.13 -17.71
C LEU A 87 -5.75 6.67 -16.97
N VAL A 88 -6.81 7.48 -16.99
CA VAL A 88 -8.10 7.09 -16.40
C VAL A 88 -8.68 5.86 -17.10
N ALA A 89 -8.65 5.82 -18.43
CA ALA A 89 -9.09 4.66 -19.20
C ALA A 89 -8.29 3.39 -18.88
N GLY A 90 -6.99 3.53 -18.63
CA GLY A 90 -6.08 2.40 -18.36
C GLY A 90 -6.22 1.75 -16.99
N ALA A 91 -6.58 2.51 -15.95
CA ALA A 91 -6.59 1.97 -14.58
C ALA A 91 -7.79 2.39 -13.70
N CYS A 92 -8.41 3.55 -13.95
CA CYS A 92 -9.39 4.13 -13.03
C CYS A 92 -10.84 3.87 -13.47
N ALA A 93 -11.07 3.77 -14.78
CA ALA A 93 -12.38 3.66 -15.41
C ALA A 93 -13.20 2.45 -14.94
N ALA A 94 -12.53 1.32 -14.66
CA ALA A 94 -13.19 0.08 -14.21
C ALA A 94 -14.09 0.28 -12.98
N CYS A 95 -13.73 1.22 -12.10
CA CYS A 95 -14.53 1.55 -10.91
C CYS A 95 -15.26 2.88 -11.05
N HIS A 96 -14.62 3.90 -11.64
CA HIS A 96 -15.14 5.26 -11.65
C HIS A 96 -16.12 5.56 -12.81
N LEU A 97 -16.25 4.73 -13.83
CA LEU A 97 -17.30 4.93 -14.85
C LEU A 97 -18.69 4.60 -14.30
N ALA A 98 -18.84 3.42 -13.68
CA ALA A 98 -20.12 2.95 -13.16
C ALA A 98 -20.34 3.32 -11.68
N GLY A 99 -19.32 3.84 -10.99
CA GLY A 99 -19.37 4.14 -9.56
C GLY A 99 -19.38 2.87 -8.70
N VAL A 100 -18.57 1.88 -9.08
CA VAL A 100 -18.45 0.59 -8.40
C VAL A 100 -18.06 0.80 -6.93
N ALA A 101 -18.70 0.05 -6.02
CA ALA A 101 -18.43 0.11 -4.58
C ALA A 101 -18.52 1.52 -3.97
N GLY A 102 -19.35 2.40 -4.56
CA GLY A 102 -19.53 3.79 -4.12
C GLY A 102 -18.48 4.76 -4.64
N ALA A 103 -17.70 4.38 -5.67
CA ALA A 103 -16.78 5.29 -6.33
C ALA A 103 -17.53 6.49 -6.94
N PRO A 104 -17.00 7.72 -6.85
CA PRO A 104 -17.57 8.86 -7.55
C PRO A 104 -17.50 8.63 -9.06
N LYS A 105 -18.64 8.83 -9.73
CA LYS A 105 -18.78 8.59 -11.17
C LYS A 105 -18.12 9.68 -11.98
N GLU A 106 -17.35 9.33 -13.00
CA GLU A 106 -16.85 10.28 -13.98
C GLU A 106 -18.02 11.09 -14.58
N GLY A 107 -17.87 12.42 -14.61
CA GLY A 107 -18.90 13.35 -15.10
C GLY A 107 -20.03 13.67 -14.11
N ASP A 108 -20.03 13.13 -12.88
CA ASP A 108 -20.98 13.53 -11.83
C ASP A 108 -20.51 14.84 -11.16
N GLU A 109 -20.87 15.97 -11.78
CA GLU A 109 -20.47 17.31 -11.33
C GLU A 109 -20.83 17.58 -9.86
N ALA A 110 -21.98 17.07 -9.39
CA ALA A 110 -22.41 17.28 -8.01
C ALA A 110 -21.53 16.50 -7.03
N ALA A 111 -21.18 15.25 -7.35
CA ALA A 111 -20.29 14.44 -6.53
C ALA A 111 -18.85 14.98 -6.53
N TRP A 112 -18.38 15.51 -7.66
CA TRP A 112 -17.03 16.06 -7.80
C TRP A 112 -16.88 17.47 -7.26
N SER A 113 -17.91 18.33 -7.34
CA SER A 113 -17.88 19.68 -6.77
C SER A 113 -17.54 19.68 -5.28
N VAL A 114 -18.25 18.86 -4.48
CA VAL A 114 -17.98 18.72 -3.04
C VAL A 114 -16.56 18.19 -2.76
N ARG A 115 -16.03 17.35 -3.66
CA ARG A 115 -14.68 16.78 -3.50
C ARG A 115 -13.59 17.77 -3.89
N ARG A 116 -13.83 18.60 -4.90
CA ARG A 116 -12.91 19.65 -5.34
C ARG A 116 -12.67 20.71 -4.25
N GLU A 117 -13.59 20.88 -3.29
CA GLU A 117 -13.38 21.74 -2.11
C GLU A 117 -12.16 21.33 -1.28
N ALA A 118 -11.77 20.04 -1.31
CA ALA A 118 -10.56 19.57 -0.64
C ALA A 118 -9.27 20.03 -1.36
N GLY A 119 -9.37 20.46 -2.63
CA GLY A 119 -8.24 20.81 -3.48
C GLY A 119 -7.60 19.62 -4.18
N LEU A 120 -6.86 19.91 -5.26
CA LEU A 120 -6.24 18.89 -6.11
C LEU A 120 -5.24 18.03 -5.33
N ASP A 121 -4.34 18.65 -4.56
CA ASP A 121 -3.27 17.90 -3.88
C ASP A 121 -3.81 16.97 -2.78
N ALA A 122 -4.91 17.35 -2.10
CA ALA A 122 -5.57 16.47 -1.12
C ALA A 122 -6.25 15.27 -1.78
N LEU A 123 -6.83 15.46 -2.97
CA LEU A 123 -7.42 14.37 -3.76
C LEU A 123 -6.32 13.46 -4.32
N VAL A 124 -5.21 14.01 -4.82
CA VAL A 124 -4.04 13.23 -5.25
C VAL A 124 -3.48 12.42 -4.09
N ALA A 125 -3.31 13.02 -2.91
CA ALA A 125 -2.89 12.30 -1.72
C ALA A 125 -3.87 11.18 -1.34
N SER A 126 -5.18 11.39 -1.48
CA SER A 126 -6.19 10.34 -1.23
C SER A 126 -6.07 9.19 -2.23
N VAL A 127 -5.74 9.46 -3.49
CA VAL A 127 -5.52 8.43 -4.51
C VAL A 127 -4.22 7.68 -4.29
N ILE A 128 -3.13 8.39 -3.97
CA ILE A 128 -1.82 7.77 -3.70
C ILE A 128 -1.91 6.82 -2.51
N ASN A 129 -2.52 7.27 -1.41
CA ASN A 129 -2.64 6.48 -0.18
C ASN A 129 -3.79 5.46 -0.22
N GLY A 130 -4.72 5.59 -1.16
CA GLY A 130 -5.97 4.84 -1.16
C GLY A 130 -6.98 5.42 -0.15
N LYS A 131 -8.28 5.19 -0.40
CA LYS A 131 -9.36 5.68 0.47
C LYS A 131 -10.60 4.79 0.38
N GLY A 132 -11.02 4.24 1.51
CA GLY A 132 -12.17 3.33 1.58
C GLY A 132 -11.93 2.09 0.70
N ASN A 133 -12.81 1.85 -0.26
CA ASN A 133 -12.71 0.74 -1.21
C ASN A 133 -11.69 0.99 -2.35
N MET A 134 -11.11 2.19 -2.44
CA MET A 134 -10.13 2.54 -3.47
C MET A 134 -8.72 2.13 -3.02
N PRO A 135 -8.02 1.23 -3.75
CA PRO A 135 -6.65 0.81 -3.41
C PRO A 135 -5.63 1.94 -3.61
N PRO A 136 -4.45 1.86 -2.96
CA PRO A 136 -3.34 2.80 -3.18
C PRO A 136 -2.98 2.95 -4.67
N LYS A 137 -2.70 4.18 -5.10
CA LYS A 137 -2.47 4.61 -6.49
C LYS A 137 -3.56 4.15 -7.48
N GLY A 138 -4.79 3.90 -7.00
CA GLY A 138 -5.88 3.36 -7.80
C GLY A 138 -5.62 1.94 -8.34
N GLY A 139 -4.66 1.21 -7.76
CA GLY A 139 -4.23 -0.10 -8.26
C GLY A 139 -3.33 -0.05 -9.51
N SER A 140 -2.89 1.16 -9.90
CA SER A 140 -1.97 1.37 -11.01
C SER A 140 -0.50 1.40 -10.56
N SER A 141 0.41 1.24 -11.51
CA SER A 141 1.85 1.50 -11.32
C SER A 141 2.26 2.89 -11.80
N TYR A 142 1.31 3.83 -11.90
CA TYR A 142 1.56 5.17 -12.44
C TYR A 142 2.46 6.00 -11.51
N SER A 143 3.22 6.92 -12.12
CA SER A 143 3.99 7.92 -11.38
C SER A 143 3.04 8.90 -10.67
N ASP A 144 3.55 9.62 -9.67
CA ASP A 144 2.71 10.57 -8.92
C ASP A 144 2.20 11.71 -9.81
N ASP A 145 2.98 12.09 -10.84
CA ASP A 145 2.57 13.06 -11.87
C ASP A 145 1.48 12.50 -12.79
N GLU A 146 1.56 11.23 -13.18
CA GLU A 146 0.50 10.55 -13.93
C GLU A 146 -0.78 10.44 -13.08
N ILE A 147 -0.67 10.14 -11.78
CA ILE A 147 -1.81 10.15 -10.85
C ILE A 147 -2.41 11.55 -10.75
N LYS A 148 -1.58 12.60 -10.62
CA LYS A 148 -2.05 13.99 -10.58
C LYS A 148 -2.78 14.39 -11.87
N ARG A 149 -2.33 13.96 -13.05
CA ARG A 149 -3.06 14.17 -14.32
C ARG A 149 -4.38 13.40 -14.37
N SER A 150 -4.39 12.16 -13.88
CA SER A 150 -5.60 11.33 -13.82
C SER A 150 -6.67 11.96 -12.91
N VAL A 151 -6.26 12.46 -11.75
CA VAL A 151 -7.16 13.13 -10.80
C VAL A 151 -7.69 14.45 -11.36
N GLN A 152 -6.85 15.23 -12.04
CA GLN A 152 -7.29 16.46 -12.71
C GLN A 152 -8.41 16.19 -13.71
N PHE A 153 -8.24 15.16 -14.56
CA PHE A 153 -9.25 14.75 -15.52
C PHE A 153 -10.54 14.25 -14.84
N LEU A 154 -10.42 13.28 -13.93
CA LEU A 154 -11.58 12.63 -13.31
C LEU A 154 -12.39 13.56 -12.40
N ALA A 155 -11.71 14.43 -11.66
CA ALA A 155 -12.33 15.41 -10.77
C ALA A 155 -12.63 16.74 -11.47
N MET A 156 -12.38 16.86 -12.78
CA MET A 156 -12.70 18.02 -13.60
C MET A 156 -12.08 19.31 -13.02
N PHE A 157 -10.83 19.24 -12.58
CA PHE A 157 -10.07 20.45 -12.32
C PHE A 157 -9.75 21.10 -13.65
N GLU A 158 -9.99 22.41 -13.74
CA GLU A 158 -9.58 23.16 -14.92
C GLU A 158 -8.07 23.04 -15.08
N VAL A 159 -7.69 22.48 -16.22
CA VAL A 159 -6.32 22.40 -16.65
C VAL A 159 -6.05 23.72 -17.39
N GLU A 160 -5.16 24.56 -16.88
CA GLU A 160 -4.32 25.31 -17.81
C GLU A 160 -3.48 24.26 -18.51
N GLU A 161 -4.00 23.75 -19.62
CA GLU A 161 -3.26 22.83 -20.47
C GLU A 161 -1.93 23.50 -20.79
N PRO A 162 -0.77 22.81 -20.66
CA PRO A 162 0.43 23.30 -21.30
C PRO A 162 0.15 23.25 -22.80
N VAL A 163 -0.35 24.37 -23.34
CA VAL A 163 -0.24 24.68 -24.75
C VAL A 163 1.21 24.43 -25.08
N ALA A 164 1.45 23.50 -26.00
CA ALA A 164 2.75 23.33 -26.63
C ALA A 164 3.35 24.70 -26.87
N ALA A 165 4.52 24.95 -26.27
CA ALA A 165 5.18 26.25 -26.28
C ALA A 165 5.12 26.86 -27.68
N PRO A 166 4.41 27.99 -27.91
CA PRO A 166 4.70 28.78 -29.08
C PRO A 166 6.13 29.30 -28.93
N GLU A 167 6.93 29.03 -29.95
CA GLU A 167 8.30 29.49 -30.17
C GLU A 167 8.56 30.88 -29.57
N ALA A 168 9.69 31.00 -28.87
CA ALA A 168 10.09 32.19 -28.16
C ALA A 168 10.33 33.40 -29.09
N ALA A 169 9.83 34.54 -28.60
CA ALA A 169 10.47 35.86 -28.54
C ALA A 169 10.35 36.80 -29.78
N PRO A 170 10.34 38.15 -29.61
CA PRO A 170 10.99 38.86 -28.49
C PRO A 170 10.20 39.96 -27.77
N ALA A 171 10.83 40.36 -26.66
CA ALA A 171 10.47 41.35 -25.67
C ALA A 171 10.45 42.81 -26.17
N ALA A 172 9.67 43.66 -25.48
CA ALA A 172 10.11 44.92 -24.86
C ALA A 172 8.95 45.54 -24.06
N GLU A 173 9.10 45.67 -22.73
CA GLU A 173 9.25 46.95 -21.99
C GLU A 173 7.92 47.71 -21.76
N GLY A 174 7.36 47.67 -20.55
CA GLY A 174 7.48 48.73 -19.51
C GLY A 174 6.08 49.35 -19.33
N ASP A 175 5.51 49.61 -18.16
CA ASP A 175 6.00 50.33 -16.98
C ASP A 175 5.02 50.06 -15.81
N ALA A 176 5.45 50.49 -14.63
CA ALA A 176 4.84 50.53 -13.30
C ALA A 176 3.39 51.06 -13.25
N ALA A 177 2.65 51.09 -12.14
CA ALA A 177 2.91 51.02 -10.71
C ALA A 177 1.55 50.76 -10.01
N ALA A 178 1.57 50.25 -8.78
CA ALA A 178 0.99 50.91 -7.60
C ALA A 178 0.54 49.90 -6.52
N THR A 179 1.22 50.04 -5.39
CA THR A 179 0.93 49.63 -4.02
C THR A 179 -0.41 50.14 -3.48
N GLU A 180 -1.09 49.34 -2.66
CA GLU A 180 -1.76 49.72 -1.40
C GLU A 180 -2.17 48.42 -0.69
N GLU A 181 -1.40 47.90 0.28
CA GLU A 181 -1.45 48.16 1.73
C GLU A 181 -2.83 47.93 2.38
N ALA A 182 -2.81 47.10 3.42
CA ALA A 182 -3.93 46.71 4.28
C ALA A 182 -4.46 47.91 5.11
N PRO A 183 -5.51 47.70 5.94
CA PRO A 183 -5.15 47.32 7.29
C PRO A 183 -6.07 46.28 7.95
N ALA A 184 -5.49 45.62 8.93
CA ALA A 184 -6.17 44.84 9.94
C ALA A 184 -6.69 45.74 11.09
N ALA A 185 -7.51 45.09 11.92
CA ALA A 185 -7.87 45.38 13.32
C ALA A 185 -9.13 46.23 13.55
N ASP A 186 -10.11 45.59 14.19
CA ASP A 186 -10.47 46.02 15.55
C ASP A 186 -10.89 44.80 16.38
N ALA A 187 -10.52 44.83 17.65
CA ALA A 187 -10.66 43.77 18.64
C ALA A 187 -11.20 44.40 19.93
N VAL A 188 -12.33 43.93 20.44
CA VAL A 188 -12.76 44.10 21.85
C VAL A 188 -13.68 42.91 22.17
N ALA A 189 -13.21 41.86 22.85
CA ALA A 189 -13.07 41.68 24.30
C ALA A 189 -14.37 41.35 25.06
N THR A 190 -14.26 40.27 25.85
CA THR A 190 -14.92 39.97 27.13
C THR A 190 -16.43 39.72 27.18
N GLU A 191 -16.82 38.49 27.52
CA GLU A 191 -17.37 38.20 28.87
C GLU A 191 -17.31 36.70 29.19
N ALA A 192 -16.70 36.37 30.33
CA ALA A 192 -16.95 35.17 31.10
C ALA A 192 -17.91 35.54 32.25
N PRO A 193 -18.73 34.59 32.72
CA PRO A 193 -18.62 34.17 34.12
C PRO A 193 -18.60 32.63 34.24
N ALA A 194 -17.67 32.04 35.00
CA ALA A 194 -17.79 31.76 36.45
C ALA A 194 -19.07 30.96 36.76
N GLU A 195 -18.99 29.62 36.77
CA GLU A 195 -18.70 28.76 37.93
C GLU A 195 -19.90 28.62 38.88
N GLU A 196 -20.51 27.44 38.91
CA GLU A 196 -21.02 26.87 40.17
C GLU A 196 -20.90 25.35 40.12
N ALA A 197 -20.23 24.83 41.16
CA ALA A 197 -20.02 23.43 41.43
C ALA A 197 -21.25 22.81 42.10
N THR A 198 -21.56 21.57 41.76
CA THR A 198 -22.14 20.64 42.73
C THR A 198 -21.46 19.29 42.58
N THR A 199 -20.68 18.97 43.60
CA THR A 199 -20.21 17.64 43.98
C THR A 199 -21.42 16.84 44.47
N GLU A 200 -21.63 15.62 43.98
CA GLU A 200 -22.17 14.55 44.81
C GLU A 200 -21.67 13.18 44.30
N GLU A 201 -21.56 12.30 45.26
CA GLU A 201 -20.66 11.17 45.44
C GLU A 201 -21.10 9.88 44.71
N ALA A 202 -20.19 8.91 44.71
CA ALA A 202 -20.29 7.56 44.18
C ALA A 202 -21.52 6.74 44.66
N PRO A 203 -21.74 5.54 44.10
CA PRO A 203 -21.13 4.42 44.80
C PRO A 203 -20.42 3.41 43.91
N ALA A 204 -19.48 2.73 44.56
CA ALA A 204 -18.67 1.64 44.09
C ALA A 204 -19.44 0.31 44.00
N ALA A 205 -18.77 -0.61 43.29
CA ALA A 205 -18.84 -2.07 43.39
C ALA A 205 -20.06 -2.78 42.78
N SER A 206 -19.80 -3.48 41.67
CA SER A 206 -20.05 -4.92 41.66
C SER A 206 -19.01 -5.60 40.78
N GLU A 207 -18.24 -6.47 41.43
CA GLU A 207 -17.30 -7.43 40.89
C GLU A 207 -17.90 -8.32 39.78
N GLU A 208 -17.00 -8.80 38.92
CA GLU A 208 -17.15 -9.90 37.97
C GLU A 208 -17.79 -11.17 38.58
N PRO A 209 -18.09 -12.17 37.74
CA PRO A 209 -17.07 -13.23 37.70
C PRO A 209 -16.61 -13.58 36.29
N ALA A 210 -15.30 -13.78 36.23
CA ALA A 210 -14.54 -14.42 35.19
C ALA A 210 -15.09 -15.80 34.79
N SER A 211 -14.88 -16.12 33.51
CA SER A 211 -14.54 -17.48 33.07
C SER A 211 -13.55 -17.36 31.92
N ASP A 212 -12.33 -16.97 32.28
CA ASP A 212 -11.09 -17.73 32.11
C ASP A 212 -11.01 -18.87 31.06
N GLU A 213 -9.83 -18.87 30.43
CA GLU A 213 -9.14 -19.91 29.64
C GLU A 213 -9.59 -20.08 28.17
N ALA A 214 -8.71 -19.87 27.17
CA ALA A 214 -7.34 -20.35 27.14
C ALA A 214 -6.30 -19.27 26.81
N SER A 215 -5.51 -18.97 27.85
CA SER A 215 -4.12 -18.60 27.76
C SER A 215 -3.32 -19.67 26.99
N SER A 216 -2.59 -19.22 25.98
CA SER A 216 -1.28 -19.77 25.68
C SER A 216 -0.34 -18.59 25.43
N ASP A 217 0.48 -18.31 26.44
CA ASP A 217 1.62 -17.39 26.45
C ASP A 217 1.32 -15.91 26.16
N ALA A 218 0.86 -15.20 27.21
CA ALA A 218 1.27 -13.81 27.40
C ALA A 218 2.77 -13.79 27.74
N ALA A 219 3.60 -14.16 26.77
CA ALA A 219 5.01 -13.81 26.80
C ALA A 219 5.06 -12.28 26.85
N ALA A 220 5.63 -11.73 27.92
CA ALA A 220 5.92 -10.31 27.98
C ALA A 220 6.64 -9.93 26.69
N LEU A 221 6.18 -8.88 26.00
CA LEU A 221 6.87 -8.35 24.84
C LEU A 221 8.27 -7.91 25.29
N VAL A 222 9.28 -8.70 24.96
CA VAL A 222 10.67 -8.40 25.33
C VAL A 222 11.29 -7.57 24.22
N VAL A 223 11.60 -6.31 24.53
CA VAL A 223 12.41 -5.45 23.66
C VAL A 223 13.77 -6.12 23.42
N GLY A 224 14.22 -6.18 22.17
CA GLY A 224 15.45 -6.87 21.79
C GLY A 224 15.31 -8.37 21.46
N GLN A 225 14.11 -8.96 21.59
CA GLN A 225 13.87 -10.34 21.14
C GLN A 225 13.42 -10.36 19.68
N VAL A 226 14.03 -11.23 18.87
CA VAL A 226 13.59 -11.45 17.48
C VAL A 226 12.28 -12.24 17.51
N PRO A 227 11.22 -11.80 16.81
CA PRO A 227 9.94 -12.49 16.83
C PRO A 227 9.98 -13.83 16.12
N ASP A 228 9.17 -14.76 16.63
CA ASP A 228 8.83 -15.99 15.93
C ASP A 228 8.05 -15.67 14.65
N GLY A 229 8.30 -16.42 13.58
CA GLY A 229 7.62 -16.23 12.28
C GLY A 229 8.12 -15.06 11.45
N LEU A 230 9.27 -14.47 11.79
CA LEU A 230 9.93 -13.46 10.95
C LEU A 230 10.32 -14.05 9.59
N THR A 231 9.75 -13.52 8.52
CA THR A 231 10.13 -13.83 7.14
C THR A 231 11.01 -12.72 6.55
N ASP A 232 11.76 -13.05 5.50
CA ASP A 232 12.60 -12.09 4.79
C ASP A 232 11.79 -10.92 4.21
N ASP A 233 10.56 -11.18 3.76
CA ASP A 233 9.66 -10.15 3.23
C ASP A 233 9.21 -9.15 4.31
N VAL A 234 8.91 -9.64 5.52
CA VAL A 234 8.53 -8.79 6.67
C VAL A 234 9.72 -7.95 7.10
N LYS A 235 10.90 -8.56 7.20
CA LYS A 235 12.16 -7.86 7.49
C LYS A 235 12.45 -6.78 6.45
N ALA A 236 12.35 -7.10 5.16
CA ALA A 236 12.59 -6.15 4.08
C ALA A 236 11.59 -4.98 4.11
N SER A 237 10.31 -5.25 4.40
CA SER A 237 9.28 -4.22 4.51
C SER A 237 9.53 -3.27 5.68
N VAL A 238 9.91 -3.81 6.86
CA VAL A 238 10.27 -3.00 8.03
C VAL A 238 11.47 -2.12 7.73
N ASP A 239 12.49 -2.69 7.09
CA ASP A 239 13.74 -1.99 6.79
C ASP A 239 13.53 -0.89 5.76
N ALA A 240 12.68 -1.11 4.75
CA ALA A 240 12.39 -0.12 3.71
C ALA A 240 11.42 0.99 4.16
N MET A 241 10.39 0.65 4.96
CA MET A 241 9.28 1.58 5.23
C MET A 241 9.30 2.11 6.66
N CYS A 242 9.46 1.24 7.64
CA CYS A 242 9.32 1.63 9.05
C CYS A 242 10.57 2.37 9.55
N THR A 243 11.77 1.93 9.17
CA THR A 243 13.01 2.57 9.66
C THR A 243 13.20 3.99 9.14
N THR A 244 12.61 4.35 8.01
CA THR A 244 12.68 5.71 7.42
C THR A 244 12.31 6.80 8.42
N CYS A 245 11.32 6.55 9.28
CA CYS A 245 10.93 7.49 10.33
C CYS A 245 11.42 7.04 11.73
N HIS A 246 11.37 5.74 12.03
CA HIS A 246 11.71 5.23 13.36
C HIS A 246 13.21 5.19 13.64
N LEU A 247 14.10 5.28 12.65
CA LEU A 247 15.54 5.31 12.91
C LEU A 247 15.96 6.61 13.60
N ALA A 248 15.48 7.76 13.10
CA ALA A 248 15.78 9.08 13.67
C ALA A 248 14.71 9.59 14.65
N GLY A 249 13.58 8.90 14.77
CA GLY A 249 12.44 9.30 15.60
C GLY A 249 11.70 10.51 15.02
N VAL A 250 11.52 10.53 13.70
CA VAL A 250 10.87 11.63 12.97
C VAL A 250 9.46 11.83 13.50
N GLY A 251 9.08 13.09 13.75
CA GLY A 251 7.73 13.44 14.20
C GLY A 251 7.33 12.84 15.55
N GLY A 252 8.30 12.51 16.41
CA GLY A 252 8.04 11.91 17.72
C GLY A 252 7.91 10.39 17.69
N ALA A 253 8.27 9.74 16.57
CA ALA A 253 8.34 8.28 16.50
C ALA A 253 9.37 7.74 17.53
N PRO A 254 9.10 6.59 18.18
CA PRO A 254 10.09 5.92 19.02
C PRO A 254 11.30 5.53 18.17
N LYS A 255 12.49 5.85 18.68
CA LYS A 255 13.76 5.61 17.99
C LYS A 255 14.14 4.13 18.10
N VAL A 256 14.53 3.52 16.98
CA VAL A 256 15.15 2.19 16.97
C VAL A 256 16.37 2.19 17.91
N GLY A 257 16.50 1.17 18.75
CA GLY A 257 17.52 1.09 19.81
C GLY A 257 17.20 1.85 21.11
N ASP A 258 16.15 2.69 21.17
CA ASP A 258 15.71 3.32 22.43
C ASP A 258 14.83 2.35 23.23
N THR A 259 15.49 1.44 23.94
CA THR A 259 14.83 0.34 24.65
C THR A 259 13.86 0.82 25.73
N ALA A 260 14.12 1.97 26.36
CA ALA A 260 13.23 2.54 27.36
C ALA A 260 11.92 3.04 26.74
N ALA A 261 12.00 3.76 25.60
CA ALA A 261 10.82 4.22 24.88
C ALA A 261 9.99 3.06 24.29
N TRP A 262 10.65 1.99 23.86
CA TRP A 262 9.98 0.78 23.37
C TRP A 262 9.38 -0.05 24.50
N GLN A 263 9.98 -0.09 25.69
CA GLN A 263 9.41 -0.84 26.82
C GLN A 263 8.10 -0.22 27.31
N GLU A 264 8.03 1.11 27.44
CA GLU A 264 6.78 1.81 27.81
C GLU A 264 5.63 1.52 26.82
N ARG A 265 5.98 1.26 25.56
CA ARG A 265 5.04 0.88 24.50
C ARG A 265 4.69 -0.61 24.57
N ALA A 266 5.68 -1.46 24.82
CA ALA A 266 5.50 -2.89 25.05
C ALA A 266 4.52 -3.17 26.19
N ASP A 267 4.57 -2.36 27.26
CA ASP A 267 3.70 -2.46 28.44
C ASP A 267 2.22 -2.20 28.12
N LYS A 268 1.92 -1.51 27.00
CA LYS A 268 0.55 -1.31 26.49
C LYS A 268 0.02 -2.56 25.77
N GLY A 269 0.88 -3.54 25.50
CA GLY A 269 0.55 -4.81 24.87
C GLY A 269 0.57 -4.79 23.34
N LEU A 270 0.80 -5.97 22.74
CA LEU A 270 0.95 -6.12 21.29
C LEU A 270 -0.31 -5.72 20.52
N ALA A 271 -1.49 -6.01 21.07
CA ALA A 271 -2.76 -5.67 20.42
C ALA A 271 -2.95 -4.16 20.27
N ALA A 272 -2.59 -3.37 21.29
CA ALA A 272 -2.69 -1.91 21.24
C ALA A 272 -1.70 -1.31 20.22
N LEU A 273 -0.48 -1.85 20.16
CA LEU A 273 0.52 -1.44 19.17
C LEU A 273 0.08 -1.78 17.74
N THR A 274 -0.41 -3.00 17.53
CA THR A 274 -0.95 -3.44 16.23
C THR A 274 -2.09 -2.54 15.77
N SER A 275 -3.02 -2.20 16.66
CA SER A 275 -4.11 -1.27 16.33
C SER A 275 -3.59 0.11 15.93
N SER A 276 -2.60 0.63 16.67
CA SER A 276 -1.98 1.93 16.37
C SER A 276 -1.28 1.93 15.01
N VAL A 277 -0.60 0.83 14.65
CA VAL A 277 0.04 0.68 13.35
C VAL A 277 -0.98 0.55 12.24
N ILE A 278 -2.02 -0.29 12.40
CA ILE A 278 -3.05 -0.50 11.36
C ILE A 278 -3.78 0.82 11.06
N ASN A 279 -4.21 1.54 12.09
CA ASN A 279 -5.02 2.75 11.94
C ASN A 279 -4.18 4.02 11.67
N GLY A 280 -2.87 3.96 11.92
CA GLY A 280 -2.00 5.13 11.95
C GLY A 280 -2.15 5.93 13.25
N MET A 281 -1.14 6.74 13.58
CA MET A 281 -1.13 7.56 14.80
C MET A 281 -0.28 8.81 14.62
N GLY A 282 -0.87 9.99 14.82
CA GLY A 282 -0.18 11.26 14.64
C GLY A 282 0.31 11.42 13.20
N VAL A 283 1.61 11.54 13.00
CA VAL A 283 2.23 11.57 11.66
C VAL A 283 2.53 10.19 11.08
N MET A 284 2.33 9.12 11.85
CA MET A 284 2.53 7.74 11.38
C MET A 284 1.33 7.33 10.49
N PRO A 285 1.56 7.04 9.19
CA PRO A 285 0.49 6.66 8.28
C PRO A 285 -0.12 5.30 8.66
N PRO A 286 -1.36 5.01 8.22
CA PRO A 286 -1.97 3.70 8.36
C PRO A 286 -1.05 2.59 7.82
N ARG A 287 -0.97 1.50 8.57
CA ARG A 287 -0.08 0.35 8.36
C ARG A 287 1.42 0.71 8.26
N GLY A 288 1.83 1.88 8.75
CA GLY A 288 3.20 2.37 8.63
C GLY A 288 3.67 2.54 7.17
N ALA A 289 2.74 2.85 6.25
CA ALA A 289 2.95 2.91 4.80
C ALA A 289 3.44 1.58 4.19
N SER A 290 3.21 0.45 4.87
CA SER A 290 3.53 -0.88 4.38
C SER A 290 2.30 -1.58 3.78
N THR A 291 2.54 -2.57 2.91
CA THR A 291 1.53 -3.49 2.38
C THR A 291 1.45 -4.79 3.19
N LEU A 292 2.02 -4.83 4.40
CA LEU A 292 1.99 -6.00 5.26
C LEU A 292 0.56 -6.40 5.59
N THR A 293 0.28 -7.69 5.78
CA THR A 293 -1.03 -8.21 6.22
C THR A 293 -1.26 -7.99 7.71
N ASP A 294 -2.50 -8.13 8.19
CA ASP A 294 -2.83 -7.97 9.62
C ASP A 294 -2.10 -8.99 10.50
N GLU A 295 -1.77 -10.16 9.94
CA GLU A 295 -0.98 -11.21 10.61
C GLU A 295 0.52 -10.86 10.65
N GLN A 296 1.01 -10.09 9.67
CA GLN A 296 2.41 -9.71 9.57
C GLN A 296 2.76 -8.46 10.40
N ILE A 297 1.80 -7.55 10.62
CA ILE A 297 2.03 -6.32 11.42
C ILE A 297 2.53 -6.61 12.85
N PRO A 298 1.96 -7.56 13.61
CA PRO A 298 2.46 -7.91 14.94
C PRO A 298 3.92 -8.41 14.92
N VAL A 299 4.31 -9.15 13.88
CA VAL A 299 5.69 -9.62 13.70
C VAL A 299 6.62 -8.46 13.33
N ALA A 300 6.16 -7.55 12.46
CA ALA A 300 6.91 -6.35 12.09
C ALA A 300 7.16 -5.41 13.28
N ILE A 301 6.17 -5.22 14.16
CA ILE A 301 6.30 -4.41 15.38
C ILE A 301 7.37 -5.00 16.29
N GLN A 302 7.29 -6.30 16.57
CA GLN A 302 8.28 -6.99 17.40
C GLN A 302 9.68 -6.94 16.77
N TYR A 303 9.77 -7.08 15.44
CA TYR A 303 11.05 -6.99 14.75
C TYR A 303 11.66 -5.59 14.87
N LEU A 304 10.85 -4.53 14.75
CA LEU A 304 11.32 -3.16 14.93
C LEU A 304 11.76 -2.87 16.38
N MET A 305 11.07 -3.46 17.36
CA MET A 305 11.45 -3.43 18.78
C MET A 305 12.70 -4.27 19.10
N SER A 306 13.06 -5.20 18.21
CA SER A 306 14.25 -6.05 18.38
C SER A 306 15.55 -5.37 17.95
N LYS A 307 15.45 -4.28 17.17
CA LYS A 307 16.58 -3.51 16.63
C LYS A 307 17.02 -2.37 17.55
#